data_AF-A0A2J6HEW2-F1
#
_entry.id   AF-A0A2J6HEW2-F1
#
_cell.length_a   1.000
_cell.length_b   1.000
_cell.length_c   1.000
_cell.angle_alpha   90.00
_cell.angle_beta   90.00
_cell.angle_gamma   90.00
#
_symmetry.space_group_name_H-M   'P 1'
#
loop_
_entity.id
_entity.type
_entity.pdbx_description
1 polymer ?
#
loop_
_entity_poly.entity_id
_entity_poly.type
_entity_poly.pdbx_seq_one_letter_code
_entity_poly.pdbx_strand_id
1 'polypeptide(L)'
;MEGKERQDREEVYTKVVRAGKRTYFFDVKEMRSGELYITITESKRRFDQENGKFFYEKHKLFLYKEDYDKFTNALSNIIHFVRTGEKLEDEVVQDEVSFSDSFNSDLDSTQDSTEE
;
A
#
# COMPACT_ATOMS: atom_id res chain seq x y z
N MET A 1 -19.19 22.43 -8.92
CA MET A 1 -19.04 21.57 -7.74
C MET A 1 -19.89 20.32 -7.95
N GLU A 2 -19.49 19.40 -8.83
CA GLU A 2 -20.27 18.19 -9.19
C GLU A 2 -19.47 16.89 -9.03
N GLY A 3 -18.29 16.96 -8.41
CA GLY A 3 -17.37 15.81 -8.29
C GLY A 3 -17.41 15.05 -6.96
N LYS A 4 -18.24 15.47 -5.99
CA LYS A 4 -18.27 14.87 -4.64
C LYS A 4 -19.31 13.77 -4.48
N GLU A 5 -20.48 13.90 -5.11
CA GLU A 5 -21.62 12.99 -4.87
C GLU A 5 -21.42 11.57 -5.40
N ARG A 6 -20.55 11.37 -6.41
CA ARG A 6 -20.22 10.02 -6.91
C ARG A 6 -19.24 9.27 -6.01
N GLN A 7 -18.45 10.00 -5.19
CA GLN A 7 -17.42 9.40 -4.35
C GLN A 7 -18.04 8.74 -3.11
N ASP A 8 -19.14 9.29 -2.60
CA ASP A 8 -19.85 8.78 -1.42
C ASP A 8 -20.66 7.49 -1.70
N ARG A 9 -20.99 7.19 -2.97
CA ARG A 9 -21.83 6.01 -3.31
C ARG A 9 -21.09 4.67 -3.28
N GLU A 10 -19.77 4.67 -3.23
CA GLU A 10 -18.95 3.45 -3.29
C GLU A 10 -18.21 3.17 -1.96
N GLU A 11 -18.33 4.05 -0.96
CA GLU A 11 -17.66 3.93 0.34
C GLU A 11 -18.60 3.32 1.38
N VAL A 12 -18.36 2.04 1.68
CA VAL A 12 -19.17 1.22 2.62
C VAL A 12 -18.85 1.58 4.07
N TYR A 13 -17.57 1.84 4.36
CA TYR A 13 -17.09 2.16 5.70
C TYR A 13 -15.79 2.95 5.63
N THR A 14 -15.61 3.92 6.53
CA THR A 14 -14.37 4.68 6.65
C THR A 14 -13.93 4.78 8.10
N LYS A 15 -12.63 4.55 8.34
CA LYS A 15 -11.96 4.83 9.61
C LYS A 15 -10.81 5.80 9.39
N VAL A 16 -10.80 6.89 10.15
CA VAL A 16 -9.74 7.90 10.12
C VAL A 16 -8.90 7.82 11.40
N VAL A 17 -7.57 7.77 11.25
CA VAL A 17 -6.61 7.77 12.35
C VAL A 17 -5.65 8.95 12.19
N ARG A 18 -5.62 9.86 13.17
CA ARG A 18 -4.70 11.00 13.20
C ARG A 18 -3.48 10.68 14.06
N ALA A 19 -2.29 10.84 13.50
CA ALA A 19 -1.01 10.55 14.14
C ALA A 19 0.00 11.69 13.87
N GLY A 20 -0.15 12.79 14.61
CA GLY A 20 0.72 13.97 14.46
C GLY A 20 0.62 14.60 13.06
N LYS A 21 1.71 14.59 12.28
CA LYS A 21 1.76 15.14 10.91
C LYS A 21 1.16 14.20 9.86
N ARG A 22 0.74 12.99 10.24
CA ARG A 22 0.15 11.97 9.36
C ARG A 22 -1.31 11.75 9.70
N THR A 23 -2.13 11.53 8.67
CA THR A 23 -3.50 11.04 8.81
C THR A 23 -3.64 9.80 7.95
N TYR A 24 -4.13 8.72 8.53
CA TYR A 24 -4.42 7.47 7.83
C TYR A 24 -5.93 7.38 7.61
N PHE A 25 -6.32 7.01 6.40
CA PHE A 25 -7.69 6.75 5.98
C PHE A 25 -7.76 5.27 5.60
N PHE A 26 -8.68 4.54 6.21
CA PHE A 26 -8.99 3.16 5.88
C PHE A 26 -10.41 3.13 5.35
N ASP A 27 -10.55 3.01 4.04
CA ASP A 27 -11.84 3.04 3.35
C ASP A 27 -12.16 1.64 2.82
N VAL A 28 -13.34 1.12 3.13
CA VAL A 28 -13.89 -0.11 2.57
C VAL A 28 -14.80 0.30 1.41
N LYS A 29 -14.54 -0.27 0.23
CA LYS A 29 -15.25 0.06 -0.99
C LYS A 29 -15.76 -1.21 -1.67
N GLU A 30 -16.84 -1.07 -2.42
CA GLU A 30 -17.46 -2.17 -3.16
C GLU A 30 -17.14 -2.04 -4.66
N MET A 31 -16.71 -3.13 -5.28
CA MET A 31 -16.56 -3.23 -6.73
C MET A 31 -17.93 -3.42 -7.39
N ARG A 32 -18.02 -3.24 -8.71
CA ARG A 32 -19.26 -3.51 -9.45
C ARG A 32 -19.75 -4.96 -9.33
N SER A 33 -18.84 -5.90 -9.01
CA SER A 33 -19.15 -7.31 -8.75
C SER A 33 -19.82 -7.55 -7.38
N GLY A 34 -19.82 -6.56 -6.49
CA GLY A 34 -20.24 -6.69 -5.10
C GLY A 34 -19.11 -7.09 -4.14
N GLU A 35 -17.90 -7.31 -4.66
CA GLU A 35 -16.74 -7.66 -3.82
C GLU A 35 -16.17 -6.42 -3.14
N LEU A 36 -15.76 -6.59 -1.88
CA LEU A 36 -15.18 -5.51 -1.08
C LEU A 36 -13.66 -5.47 -1.24
N TYR A 37 -13.11 -4.26 -1.28
CA TYR A 37 -11.67 -4.01 -1.21
C TYR A 37 -11.41 -2.84 -0.27
N ILE A 38 -10.18 -2.78 0.26
CA ILE A 38 -9.76 -1.74 1.20
C ILE A 38 -8.81 -0.78 0.48
N THR A 39 -9.04 0.51 0.65
CA THR A 39 -8.08 1.56 0.31
C THR A 39 -7.46 2.10 1.58
N ILE A 40 -6.13 2.01 1.71
CA ILE A 40 -5.37 2.60 2.80
C ILE A 40 -4.65 3.83 2.25
N THR A 41 -4.96 5.02 2.78
CA THR A 41 -4.28 6.25 2.37
C THR A 41 -3.55 6.87 3.56
N GLU A 42 -2.23 7.02 3.47
CA GLU A 42 -1.47 7.94 4.32
C GLU A 42 -1.47 9.33 3.69
N SER A 43 -1.88 10.36 4.44
CA SER A 43 -1.71 11.77 4.10
C SER A 43 -0.72 12.41 5.07
N LYS A 44 0.45 12.81 4.57
CA LYS A 44 1.52 13.42 5.35
C LYS A 44 1.63 14.90 5.04
N ARG A 45 1.52 15.74 6.08
CA ARG A 45 1.75 17.18 5.94
C ARG A 45 3.23 17.47 5.74
N ARG A 46 3.57 18.06 4.60
CA ARG A 46 4.93 18.50 4.24
C ARG A 46 4.98 20.01 4.13
N PHE A 47 6.17 20.55 4.34
CA PHE A 47 6.49 21.96 4.11
C PHE A 47 7.44 22.02 2.93
N ASP A 48 7.05 22.75 1.90
CA ASP A 48 7.88 23.07 0.76
C ASP A 48 8.77 24.27 1.13
N GLN A 49 10.08 24.06 1.12
CA GLN A 49 11.06 25.10 1.47
C GLN A 49 11.24 26.13 0.36
N GLU A 50 11.00 25.76 -0.90
CA GLU A 50 11.18 26.64 -2.06
C GLU A 50 9.98 27.59 -2.19
N ASN A 51 8.77 27.03 -2.03
CA ASN A 51 7.53 27.80 -2.18
C ASN A 51 6.98 28.34 -0.85
N GLY A 52 7.57 27.97 0.29
CA GLY A 52 7.13 28.37 1.63
C GLY A 52 5.73 27.88 2.00
N LYS A 53 5.19 26.88 1.29
CA LYS A 53 3.80 26.43 1.41
C LYS A 53 3.72 25.03 2.01
N PHE A 54 2.64 24.76 2.73
CA PHE A 54 2.32 23.40 3.17
C PHE A 54 1.56 22.66 2.08
N PHE A 55 1.89 21.39 1.89
CA PHE A 55 1.15 20.47 1.04
C PHE A 55 0.98 19.12 1.74
N TYR A 56 0.12 18.27 1.16
CA TYR A 56 -0.13 16.92 1.67
C TYR A 56 0.34 15.90 0.65
N GLU A 57 1.36 15.15 1.04
CA GLU A 57 1.87 13.99 0.31
C GLU A 57 0.96 12.79 0.62
N LYS A 58 0.41 12.14 -0.41
CA LYS A 58 -0.49 11.00 -0.24
C LYS A 58 0.17 9.73 -0.75
N HIS A 59 0.22 8.71 0.10
CA HIS A 59 0.54 7.34 -0.30
C HIS A 59 -0.73 6.51 -0.21
N LYS A 60 -1.07 5.82 -1.29
CA LYS A 60 -2.30 5.03 -1.39
C LYS A 60 -1.95 3.59 -1.72
N LEU A 61 -2.55 2.66 -0.98
CA LEU A 61 -2.49 1.23 -1.18
C LEU A 61 -3.91 0.69 -1.36
N PHE A 62 -4.04 -0.27 -2.27
CA PHE A 62 -5.26 -1.05 -2.46
C PHE A 62 -5.00 -2.46 -1.96
N LEU A 63 -5.94 -3.00 -1.19
CA LEU A 63 -5.87 -4.35 -0.65
C LEU A 63 -7.14 -5.08 -1.05
N TYR A 64 -6.97 -6.13 -1.86
CA TYR A 64 -8.05 -6.98 -2.34
C TYR A 64 -8.24 -8.19 -1.41
N LYS A 65 -9.41 -8.82 -1.51
CA LYS A 65 -9.89 -9.85 -0.57
C LYS A 65 -8.94 -11.04 -0.48
N GLU A 66 -8.36 -11.45 -1.60
CA GLU A 66 -7.41 -12.54 -1.73
C GLU A 66 -6.12 -12.33 -0.93
N ASP A 67 -5.76 -11.08 -0.63
CA ASP A 67 -4.50 -10.72 0.01
C ASP A 67 -4.66 -10.39 1.51
N TYR A 68 -5.88 -10.41 2.06
CA TYR A 68 -6.16 -9.95 3.43
C TYR A 68 -5.30 -10.67 4.47
N ASP A 69 -5.30 -12.00 4.45
CA ASP A 69 -4.61 -12.79 5.47
C ASP A 69 -3.08 -12.65 5.35
N LYS A 70 -2.55 -12.71 4.12
CA LYS A 70 -1.11 -12.53 3.87
C LYS A 70 -0.63 -11.16 4.34
N PHE A 71 -1.36 -10.10 3.97
CA PHE A 71 -1.01 -8.74 4.32
C PHE A 71 -1.11 -8.49 5.83
N THR A 72 -2.19 -8.93 6.47
CA THR A 72 -2.41 -8.70 7.91
C THR A 72 -1.44 -9.49 8.78
N ASN A 73 -1.11 -10.73 8.39
CA ASN A 73 -0.09 -11.54 9.07
C ASN A 73 1.28 -10.90 8.94
N ALA A 74 1.71 -10.55 7.73
CA ALA A 74 3.01 -9.90 7.50
C ALA A 74 3.12 -8.57 8.27
N LEU A 75 2.07 -7.73 8.23
CA LEU A 75 2.04 -6.46 8.97
C LEU A 75 2.12 -6.69 10.48
N SER A 76 1.40 -7.68 11.00
CA SER A 76 1.41 -8.01 12.43
C SER A 76 2.76 -8.53 12.89
N ASN A 77 3.38 -9.42 12.11
CA ASN A 77 4.71 -9.98 12.38
C ASN A 77 5.78 -8.88 12.39
N ILE A 78 5.76 -7.97 11.40
CA ILE A 78 6.71 -6.85 11.35
C ILE A 78 6.49 -5.89 12.53
N ILE A 79 5.24 -5.58 12.89
CA ILE A 79 4.95 -4.73 14.05
C ILE A 79 5.42 -5.40 15.34
N HIS A 80 5.23 -6.71 15.48
CA HIS A 80 5.72 -7.47 16.62
C HIS A 80 7.25 -7.37 16.72
N PHE A 81 7.96 -7.67 15.62
CA PHE A 81 9.42 -7.57 15.57
C PHE A 81 9.93 -6.18 15.94
N VAL A 82 9.28 -5.11 15.46
CA VAL A 82 9.65 -3.73 15.82
C VAL A 82 9.46 -3.44 17.32
N ARG A 83 8.52 -4.11 17.98
CA ARG A 83 8.23 -3.92 19.42
C ARG A 83 9.10 -4.77 20.34
N THR A 84 9.41 -6.00 19.96
CA THR A 84 10.08 -6.99 20.82
C THR A 84 11.51 -7.28 20.41
N GLY A 85 11.86 -7.08 19.14
CA GLY A 85 13.11 -7.55 18.53
C GLY A 85 13.09 -9.04 18.16
N GLU A 86 11.97 -9.74 18.39
CA GLU A 86 11.84 -11.18 18.15
C GLU A 86 11.18 -11.43 16.80
N LYS A 87 11.77 -12.35 16.02
CA LYS A 87 11.18 -12.80 14.76
C LYS A 87 10.17 -13.91 15.06
N LEU A 88 8.92 -13.71 14.65
CA LEU A 88 7.95 -14.79 14.60
C LEU A 88 8.24 -15.62 13.34
N GLU A 89 8.17 -16.94 13.48
CA GLU A 89 8.20 -17.83 12.31
C GLU A 89 6.92 -17.61 11.51
N ASP A 90 7.06 -17.36 10.21
CA ASP A 90 5.91 -17.22 9.34
C ASP A 90 5.20 -18.58 9.23
N GLU A 91 3.91 -18.63 9.56
CA GLU A 91 3.10 -19.78 9.18
C GLU A 91 3.07 -19.83 7.65
N VAL A 92 3.60 -20.91 7.07
CA VAL A 92 3.62 -21.12 5.63
C VAL A 92 2.17 -21.28 5.16
N VAL A 93 1.56 -20.17 4.71
CA VAL A 93 0.30 -20.21 3.98
C VAL A 93 0.63 -20.80 2.62
N GLN A 94 0.34 -22.09 2.42
CA GLN A 94 0.55 -22.74 1.12
C GLN A 94 -0.40 -22.13 0.09
N ASP A 95 0.13 -21.26 -0.76
CA ASP A 95 -0.55 -20.79 -1.96
C ASP A 95 -0.52 -21.88 -3.04
N GLU A 96 -1.56 -22.70 -3.10
CA GLU A 96 -1.86 -23.53 -4.27
C GLU A 96 -2.46 -22.67 -5.40
N VAL A 97 -1.66 -21.85 -6.10
CA VAL A 97 -2.00 -21.40 -7.46
C VAL A 97 -0.74 -21.17 -8.30
N SER A 98 -0.60 -21.98 -9.35
CA SER A 98 0.42 -21.93 -10.40
C SER A 98 0.45 -20.60 -11.15
N PHE A 99 1.62 -19.95 -11.24
CA PHE A 99 1.88 -18.91 -12.24
C PHE A 99 3.16 -19.24 -13.00
N SER A 100 3.01 -19.38 -14.31
CA SER A 100 4.10 -19.51 -15.28
C SER A 100 4.95 -18.24 -15.26
N ASP A 101 6.19 -18.37 -14.78
CA ASP A 101 7.25 -17.39 -14.93
C ASP A 101 7.52 -17.11 -16.41
N SER A 102 7.27 -15.90 -16.85
CA SER A 102 7.78 -15.39 -18.13
C SER A 102 7.86 -13.87 -18.08
N PHE A 103 8.68 -13.31 -17.19
CA PHE A 103 9.27 -11.98 -17.37
C PHE A 103 10.58 -11.91 -16.58
N ASN A 104 11.66 -12.43 -17.17
CA ASN A 104 13.02 -12.05 -16.85
C ASN A 104 13.92 -12.32 -18.06
N SER A 105 14.03 -11.33 -18.94
CA SER A 105 15.23 -11.10 -19.72
C SER A 105 15.16 -9.68 -20.24
N ASP A 106 15.78 -8.75 -19.54
CA ASP A 106 16.43 -7.57 -20.13
C ASP A 106 17.19 -6.84 -19.01
N LEU A 107 18.32 -7.44 -18.61
CA LEU A 107 19.35 -6.75 -17.85
C LEU A 107 20.74 -7.38 -18.10
N ASP A 108 21.33 -7.11 -19.25
CA ASP A 108 22.79 -7.03 -19.47
C ASP A 108 22.98 -6.42 -20.87
N SER A 109 23.71 -5.35 -21.14
CA SER A 109 25.11 -5.14 -20.81
C SER A 109 25.48 -3.66 -20.93
N THR A 110 26.07 -3.09 -19.88
CA THR A 110 27.00 -1.95 -20.03
C THR A 110 28.41 -2.52 -19.95
N GLN A 111 29.14 -2.50 -21.06
CA GLN A 111 30.59 -2.64 -21.04
C GLN A 111 31.23 -1.33 -21.46
N ASP A 112 31.90 -0.77 -20.48
CA ASP A 112 32.99 0.19 -20.53
C ASP A 112 34.16 -0.38 -21.35
N SER A 113 34.72 0.42 -22.25
CA SER A 113 36.07 0.21 -22.76
C SER A 113 36.67 1.54 -23.22
N THR A 114 37.73 1.92 -22.51
CA THR A 114 38.68 3.00 -22.78
C THR A 114 39.75 2.56 -23.79
N GLU A 115 40.47 3.56 -24.33
CA GLU A 115 41.63 3.51 -25.29
C GLU A 115 41.20 3.35 -26.77
N GLU A 116 41.54 4.23 -27.73
CA GLU A 116 42.79 4.98 -28.01
C GLU A 116 42.51 6.41 -28.54
#